data_AF-A0A2N9MK70-F1
#
_entry.id   AF-A0A2N9MK70-F1
#
_cell.length_a   1.000
_cell.length_b   1.000
_cell.length_c   1.000
_cell.angle_alpha   90.00
_cell.angle_beta   90.00
_cell.angle_gamma   90.00
#
_symmetry.space_group_name_H-M   'P 1'
#
loop_
_entity.id
_entity.type
_entity.pdbx_description
1 polymer ?
#
loop_
_entity_poly.entity_id
_entity_poly.type
_entity_poly.pdbx_seq_one_letter_code
_entity_poly.pdbx_strand_id
1 'polypeptide(L)'
;MIRILAVIVMLARMPVFAAEPATSAAPAADAATAPVPSTQTGTAATSSNPAPATAAPDAQTPEPSTAVKISIALRKGDKTGALKIADEFLATHPRDAQVRFLRAVVLGDLNRQDDAATALESLTEDFPELAEPYNNLAVIRANQGQFALAERYLQLALAAEPNYITAQENLGDLYIAMAAASYEKAARLAPENGALKTKLSLTRELGNKLRAAR
;
A
#
# COMPACT_ATOMS: atom_id res chain seq x y z
N MET A 1 16.16 -37.90 -29.42
CA MET A 1 16.94 -37.87 -28.17
C MET A 1 16.88 -36.46 -27.59
N ILE A 2 16.86 -36.39 -26.26
CA ILE A 2 16.51 -35.26 -25.37
C ILE A 2 17.70 -34.32 -25.10
N ARG A 3 17.41 -33.03 -24.86
CA ARG A 3 17.94 -32.05 -23.84
C ARG A 3 17.61 -30.63 -24.35
N ILE A 4 16.67 -29.81 -23.84
CA ILE A 4 16.36 -29.24 -22.50
C ILE A 4 17.53 -28.47 -21.84
N LEU A 5 17.48 -27.13 -21.96
CA LEU A 5 17.90 -26.01 -21.07
C LEU A 5 18.07 -24.78 -22.00
N ALA A 6 17.53 -23.59 -21.79
CA ALA A 6 17.24 -22.86 -20.57
C ALA A 6 15.99 -21.98 -20.78
N VAL A 7 15.08 -22.02 -19.80
CA VAL A 7 13.94 -21.10 -19.73
C VAL A 7 14.43 -19.80 -19.10
N ILE A 8 14.17 -18.73 -19.82
CA ILE A 8 14.45 -17.34 -19.47
C ILE A 8 13.82 -16.99 -18.12
N VAL A 9 14.69 -16.67 -17.15
CA VAL A 9 14.34 -15.99 -15.90
C VAL A 9 14.02 -14.55 -16.26
N MET A 10 12.75 -14.24 -16.51
CA MET A 10 12.26 -12.86 -16.57
C MET A 10 11.62 -12.52 -15.23
N LEU A 11 12.47 -12.09 -14.30
CA LEU A 11 12.08 -11.43 -13.06
C LEU A 11 11.37 -10.11 -13.41
N ALA A 12 10.04 -10.15 -13.52
CA ALA A 12 9.24 -8.95 -13.34
C ALA A 12 9.27 -8.61 -11.84
N ARG A 13 10.26 -7.79 -11.46
CA ARG A 13 10.27 -7.09 -10.16
C ARG A 13 9.00 -6.25 -10.10
N MET A 14 8.06 -6.64 -9.24
CA MET A 14 6.89 -5.83 -8.95
C MET A 14 7.32 -4.61 -8.11
N PRO A 15 6.89 -3.38 -8.45
CA PRO A 15 6.98 -2.26 -7.52
C PRO A 15 6.00 -2.48 -6.37
N VAL A 16 6.42 -2.14 -5.16
CA VAL A 16 5.53 -2.04 -4.02
C VAL A 16 4.70 -0.77 -4.24
N PHE A 17 3.39 -0.92 -4.45
CA PHE A 17 2.50 0.21 -4.69
C PHE A 17 2.19 0.93 -3.37
N ALA A 18 2.51 2.22 -3.32
CA ALA A 18 1.92 3.12 -2.33
C ALA A 18 0.43 3.30 -2.70
N ALA A 19 -0.46 2.81 -1.84
CA ALA A 19 -1.87 3.19 -1.90
C ALA A 19 -1.97 4.73 -1.77
N GLU A 20 -2.87 5.34 -2.54
CA GLU A 20 -3.14 6.78 -2.44
C GLU A 20 -3.61 7.14 -1.03
N PRO A 21 -3.23 8.30 -0.47
CA PRO A 21 -3.63 8.66 0.89
C PRO A 21 -5.14 8.81 0.95
N ALA A 22 -5.80 7.97 1.75
CA ALA A 22 -7.19 8.13 2.10
C ALA A 22 -7.37 9.50 2.80
N THR A 23 -7.96 10.47 2.10
CA THR A 23 -8.51 11.68 2.69
C THR A 23 -9.73 11.28 3.53
N SER A 24 -9.50 10.90 4.78
CA SER A 24 -10.56 10.75 5.78
C SER A 24 -10.26 11.65 6.97
N ALA A 25 -10.88 12.83 6.97
CA ALA A 25 -10.99 13.66 8.14
C ALA A 25 -11.93 12.97 9.14
N ALA A 26 -11.38 12.33 10.16
CA ALA A 26 -12.14 11.94 11.34
C ALA A 26 -12.31 13.17 12.25
N PRO A 27 -13.53 13.58 12.63
CA PRO A 27 -13.72 14.63 13.62
C PRO A 27 -13.47 14.09 15.02
N ALA A 28 -12.88 14.93 15.86
CA ALA A 28 -12.72 14.71 17.28
C ALA A 28 -14.09 14.49 17.95
N ALA A 29 -14.20 13.43 18.73
CA ALA A 29 -15.29 13.23 19.66
C ALA A 29 -15.05 14.13 20.88
N ASP A 30 -15.93 15.10 21.10
CA ASP A 30 -16.05 15.78 22.39
C ASP A 30 -17.52 15.79 22.81
N ALA A 31 -17.76 15.30 24.02
CA ALA A 31 -19.08 15.14 24.60
C ALA A 31 -19.33 16.29 25.59
N ALA A 32 -20.31 17.14 25.32
CA ALA A 32 -20.96 17.97 26.34
C ALA A 32 -22.29 18.59 25.85
N THR A 33 -23.38 18.00 26.34
CA THR A 33 -24.58 18.64 26.95
C THR A 33 -24.96 20.08 26.55
N ALA A 34 -26.17 20.22 25.99
CA ALA A 34 -26.93 21.48 25.80
C ALA A 34 -27.37 22.12 27.15
N PRO A 35 -27.94 23.36 27.25
CA PRO A 35 -28.99 23.91 26.38
C PRO A 35 -28.90 25.40 25.99
N VAL A 36 -29.74 25.76 25.01
CA VAL A 36 -30.08 27.12 24.52
C VAL A 36 -30.83 27.93 25.60
N PRO A 37 -30.81 29.28 25.54
CA PRO A 37 -32.02 29.97 25.06
C PRO A 37 -31.78 31.23 24.21
N SER A 38 -32.89 31.72 23.68
CA SER A 38 -33.11 32.60 22.53
C SER A 38 -33.01 34.12 22.79
N THR A 39 -32.98 34.85 21.67
CA THR A 39 -33.51 36.21 21.38
C THR A 39 -32.61 37.46 21.38
N GLN A 40 -32.65 38.09 20.20
CA GLN A 40 -32.93 39.52 19.90
C GLN A 40 -31.79 40.56 19.72
N THR A 41 -31.66 40.95 18.44
CA THR A 41 -31.71 42.33 17.88
C THR A 41 -30.73 43.43 18.32
N GLY A 42 -30.12 44.09 17.32
CA GLY A 42 -29.57 45.44 17.43
C GLY A 42 -28.52 45.74 16.35
N THR A 43 -28.94 46.24 15.18
CA THR A 43 -28.72 47.63 14.69
C THR A 43 -27.38 47.91 13.99
N ALA A 44 -27.51 48.50 12.80
CA ALA A 44 -26.48 48.93 11.87
C ALA A 44 -25.65 50.13 12.36
N ALA A 45 -24.39 50.20 11.93
CA ALA A 45 -23.63 51.45 11.81
C ALA A 45 -22.64 51.37 10.63
N THR A 46 -22.71 52.42 9.82
CA THR A 46 -21.99 52.70 8.57
C THR A 46 -20.56 53.22 8.82
N SER A 47 -19.72 53.19 7.77
CA SER A 47 -18.49 53.99 7.57
C SER A 47 -17.26 53.45 8.31
N SER A 48 -16.08 53.24 7.73
CA SER A 48 -15.39 53.91 6.62
C SER A 48 -14.20 53.05 6.20
N ASN A 49 -13.95 52.92 4.90
CA ASN A 49 -12.69 52.41 4.37
C ASN A 49 -11.70 53.58 4.24
N PRO A 50 -10.42 53.36 4.59
CA PRO A 50 -9.37 53.73 3.66
C PRO A 50 -8.40 52.56 3.42
N ALA A 51 -8.13 52.27 2.15
CA ALA A 51 -6.98 51.47 1.72
C ALA A 51 -5.80 52.44 1.42
N PRO A 52 -4.58 51.96 1.08
CA PRO A 52 -3.98 50.64 1.27
C PRO A 52 -2.57 50.73 1.92
N ALA A 53 -2.09 49.65 2.55
CA ALA A 53 -0.68 49.20 2.51
C ALA A 53 -0.41 48.23 3.66
N THR A 54 -0.08 46.99 3.33
CA THR A 54 1.23 46.40 3.62
C THR A 54 1.28 45.05 2.90
N ALA A 55 2.44 44.78 2.34
CA ALA A 55 2.70 43.67 1.44
C ALA A 55 2.18 42.33 1.99
N ALA A 56 1.58 41.53 1.10
CA ALA A 56 1.40 40.11 1.35
C ALA A 56 2.76 39.50 1.74
N PRO A 57 2.85 38.69 2.81
CA PRO A 57 4.03 37.85 2.98
C PRO A 57 4.11 36.96 1.75
N ASP A 58 5.30 36.89 1.16
CA ASP A 58 5.61 36.06 0.00
C ASP A 58 4.83 34.75 0.08
N ALA A 59 3.98 34.50 -0.92
CA ALA A 59 3.30 33.23 -1.09
C ALA A 59 4.37 32.17 -1.42
N GLN A 60 5.11 31.75 -0.39
CA GLN A 60 5.89 30.54 -0.41
C GLN A 60 4.90 29.44 -0.68
N THR A 61 4.98 28.87 -1.88
CA THR A 61 4.32 27.61 -2.19
C THR A 61 4.59 26.67 -1.02
N PRO A 62 3.56 26.11 -0.37
CA PRO A 62 3.78 25.24 0.79
C PRO A 62 4.74 24.13 0.38
N GLU A 63 5.83 24.00 1.13
CA GLU A 63 6.83 22.95 0.91
C GLU A 63 6.12 21.59 0.86
N PRO A 64 6.41 20.74 -0.14
CA PRO A 64 5.74 19.46 -0.24
C PRO A 64 6.02 18.62 1.01
N SER A 65 5.00 17.91 1.50
CA SER A 65 5.15 17.04 2.67
C SER A 65 6.22 15.97 2.42
N THR A 66 6.81 15.44 3.49
CA THR A 66 7.83 14.38 3.40
C THR A 66 7.31 13.19 2.58
N ALA A 67 6.05 12.80 2.79
CA ALA A 67 5.40 11.75 2.02
C ALA A 67 5.42 12.05 0.51
N VAL A 68 5.07 13.27 0.12
CA VAL A 68 5.11 13.71 -1.29
C VAL A 68 6.54 13.69 -1.84
N LYS A 69 7.54 14.12 -1.06
CA LYS A 69 8.97 14.08 -1.45
C LYS A 69 9.42 12.64 -1.72
N ILE A 70 9.05 11.68 -0.87
CA ILE A 70 9.33 10.25 -1.05
C ILE A 70 8.66 9.71 -2.32
N SER A 71 7.36 9.99 -2.50
CA SER A 71 6.62 9.55 -3.69
C SER A 71 7.19 10.11 -4.99
N ILE A 72 7.62 11.37 -5.00
CA ILE A 72 8.29 11.98 -6.16
C ILE A 72 9.62 11.27 -6.47
N ALA A 73 10.44 10.98 -5.46
CA ALA A 73 11.70 10.27 -5.62
C ALA A 73 11.48 8.86 -6.19
N LEU A 74 10.50 8.12 -5.66
CA LEU A 74 10.10 6.81 -6.18
C LEU A 74 9.66 6.86 -7.65
N ARG A 75 8.81 7.83 -8.02
CA ARG A 75 8.36 8.03 -9.41
C ARG A 75 9.52 8.33 -10.36
N LYS A 76 10.58 8.98 -9.87
CA LYS A 76 11.82 9.25 -10.62
C LYS A 76 12.78 8.04 -10.66
N GLY A 77 12.46 6.95 -9.98
CA GLY A 77 13.32 5.78 -9.85
C GLY A 77 14.45 5.95 -8.82
N ASP A 78 14.51 7.09 -8.11
CA ASP A 78 15.50 7.36 -7.07
C ASP A 78 15.09 6.72 -5.74
N LYS A 79 15.15 5.38 -5.71
CA LYS A 79 14.78 4.57 -4.55
C LYS A 79 15.72 4.81 -3.36
N THR A 80 17.01 5.05 -3.63
CA THR A 80 17.99 5.32 -2.57
C THR A 80 17.76 6.70 -1.94
N GLY A 81 17.49 7.72 -2.75
CA GLY A 81 17.11 9.04 -2.25
C GLY A 81 15.79 9.02 -1.48
N ALA A 82 14.79 8.27 -1.99
CA ALA A 82 13.53 8.06 -1.28
C ALA A 82 13.74 7.45 0.12
N LEU A 83 14.62 6.44 0.23
CA LEU A 83 14.94 5.80 1.51
C LEU A 83 15.62 6.78 2.47
N LYS A 84 16.58 7.55 1.96
CA LYS A 84 17.29 8.57 2.75
C LYS A 84 16.33 9.62 3.32
N ILE A 85 15.42 10.14 2.50
CA ILE A 85 14.40 11.12 2.94
C ILE A 85 13.55 10.53 4.06
N ALA A 86 13.12 9.27 3.92
CA ALA A 86 12.33 8.60 4.95
C ALA A 86 13.12 8.39 6.25
N ASP A 87 14.38 7.93 6.17
CA ASP A 87 15.25 7.72 7.33
C ASP A 87 15.53 9.02 8.10
N GLU A 88 15.84 10.12 7.40
CA GLU A 88 16.09 11.43 8.00
C GLU A 88 14.86 11.97 8.73
N PHE A 89 13.68 11.79 8.15
CA PHE A 89 12.44 12.22 8.78
C PHE A 89 12.10 11.39 10.03
N LEU A 90 12.22 10.07 9.94
CA LEU A 90 11.91 9.15 11.04
C LEU A 90 12.91 9.27 12.19
N ALA A 91 14.13 9.77 11.96
CA ALA A 91 15.07 10.08 13.03
C ALA A 91 14.52 11.11 14.05
N THR A 92 13.60 11.98 13.61
CA THR A 92 12.95 12.99 14.46
C THR A 92 11.47 12.68 14.72
N HIS A 93 10.83 11.87 13.87
CA HIS A 93 9.42 11.48 13.97
C HIS A 93 9.25 9.96 13.94
N PRO A 94 9.79 9.20 14.91
CA PRO A 94 9.91 7.75 14.82
C PRO A 94 8.57 7.00 14.79
N ARG A 95 7.47 7.65 15.19
CA ARG A 95 6.13 7.06 15.23
C ARG A 95 5.22 7.48 14.07
N ASP A 96 5.74 8.23 13.08
CA ASP A 96 4.94 8.62 11.92
C ASP A 96 4.58 7.38 11.08
N ALA A 97 3.32 6.94 11.16
CA ALA A 97 2.86 5.72 10.51
C ALA A 97 2.98 5.81 8.97
N GLN A 98 2.65 6.96 8.39
CA GLN A 98 2.67 7.17 6.95
C GLN A 98 4.10 7.06 6.39
N VAL A 99 5.09 7.69 7.04
CA VAL A 99 6.48 7.61 6.59
C VAL A 99 7.11 6.26 6.90
N ARG A 100 6.75 5.61 8.03
CA ARG A 100 7.15 4.21 8.29
C ARG A 100 6.66 3.26 7.20
N PHE A 101 5.40 3.40 6.79
CA PHE A 101 4.83 2.63 5.69
C PHE A 101 5.59 2.89 4.38
N LEU A 102 5.74 4.16 3.99
CA LEU A 102 6.45 4.52 2.75
C LEU A 102 7.91 4.05 2.75
N ARG A 103 8.58 4.07 3.90
CA ARG A 103 9.92 3.50 4.04
C ARG A 103 9.93 2.00 3.75
N ALA A 104 8.97 1.26 4.27
CA ALA A 104 8.85 -0.18 3.99
C ALA A 104 8.56 -0.47 2.50
N VAL A 105 7.73 0.37 1.87
CA VAL A 105 7.50 0.34 0.41
C VAL A 105 8.81 0.52 -0.35
N VAL A 106 9.59 1.55 0.00
CA VAL A 106 10.91 1.80 -0.62
C VAL A 106 11.88 0.62 -0.42
N LEU A 107 11.87 -0.02 0.75
CA LEU A 107 12.70 -1.20 1.03
C LEU A 107 12.34 -2.36 0.09
N GLY A 108 11.05 -2.64 -0.10
CA GLY A 108 10.62 -3.67 -1.03
C GLY A 108 10.99 -3.34 -2.48
N ASP A 109 10.89 -2.08 -2.87
CA ASP A 109 11.32 -1.56 -4.18
C ASP A 109 12.82 -1.71 -4.42
N LEU A 110 13.63 -1.64 -3.36
CA LEU A 110 15.06 -1.93 -3.34
C LEU A 110 15.38 -3.43 -3.29
N ASN A 111 14.37 -4.31 -3.37
CA ASN A 111 14.49 -5.76 -3.25
C ASN A 111 14.99 -6.22 -1.87
N ARG A 112 14.77 -5.41 -0.84
CA ARG A 112 15.06 -5.73 0.57
C ARG A 112 13.77 -6.24 1.23
N GLN A 113 13.27 -7.36 0.73
CA GLN A 113 11.94 -7.88 1.06
C GLN A 113 11.80 -8.24 2.55
N ASP A 114 12.85 -8.80 3.16
CA ASP A 114 12.82 -9.17 4.58
C ASP A 114 12.82 -7.94 5.50
N ASP A 115 13.57 -6.89 5.13
CA ASP A 115 13.56 -5.61 5.85
C ASP A 115 12.19 -4.92 5.74
N ALA A 116 11.59 -4.96 4.54
CA ALA A 116 10.25 -4.44 4.32
C ALA A 116 9.22 -5.19 5.16
N ALA A 117 9.26 -6.53 5.16
CA ALA A 117 8.35 -7.36 5.96
C ALA A 117 8.49 -7.05 7.46
N THR A 118 9.71 -6.95 7.98
CA THR A 118 9.97 -6.62 9.39
C THR A 118 9.40 -5.24 9.75
N ALA A 119 9.61 -4.25 8.89
CA ALA A 119 9.09 -2.90 9.10
C ALA A 119 7.55 -2.85 9.07
N LEU A 120 6.91 -3.60 8.16
CA LEU A 120 5.46 -3.70 8.06
C LEU A 120 4.86 -4.47 9.24
N GLU A 121 5.48 -5.57 9.68
CA GLU A 121 5.04 -6.33 10.86
C GLU A 121 5.04 -5.45 12.10
N SER A 122 6.14 -4.74 12.36
CA SER A 122 6.20 -3.75 13.44
C SER A 122 5.15 -2.64 13.28
N LEU A 123 4.86 -2.20 12.06
CA LEU A 123 3.83 -1.19 11.82
C LEU A 123 2.42 -1.72 12.13
N THR A 124 2.14 -2.99 11.80
CA THR A 124 0.84 -3.64 12.11
C THR A 124 0.64 -3.91 13.59
N GLU A 125 1.72 -4.01 14.37
CA GLU A 125 1.65 -4.13 15.83
C GLU A 125 1.27 -2.79 16.48
N ASP A 126 1.83 -1.69 15.98
CA ASP A 126 1.59 -0.35 16.51
C ASP A 126 0.27 0.28 16.01
N PHE A 127 -0.14 -0.04 14.77
CA PHE A 127 -1.30 0.53 14.08
C PHE A 127 -2.12 -0.58 13.39
N PRO A 128 -2.82 -1.43 14.16
CA PRO A 128 -3.59 -2.56 13.64
C PRO A 128 -4.81 -2.17 12.79
N GLU A 129 -5.19 -0.89 12.80
CA GLU A 129 -6.28 -0.33 12.00
C GLU A 129 -5.89 0.00 10.55
N LEU A 130 -4.59 0.01 10.23
CA LEU A 130 -4.11 0.31 8.89
C LEU A 130 -4.18 -0.95 8.01
N ALA A 131 -4.93 -0.88 6.92
CA ALA A 131 -5.14 -2.02 6.02
C ALA A 131 -3.96 -2.23 5.06
N GLU A 132 -3.29 -1.15 4.65
CA GLU A 132 -2.24 -1.14 3.64
C GLU A 132 -1.00 -1.96 4.04
N PRO A 133 -0.53 -1.93 5.31
CA PRO A 133 0.60 -2.74 5.72
C PRO A 133 0.32 -4.24 5.62
N TYR A 134 -0.89 -4.68 6.00
CA TYR A 134 -1.30 -6.07 5.84
C TYR A 134 -1.34 -6.49 4.38
N ASN A 135 -1.90 -5.66 3.50
CA ASN A 135 -1.92 -5.94 2.06
C ASN A 135 -0.50 -6.10 1.47
N ASN A 136 0.45 -5.27 1.88
CA ASN A 136 1.85 -5.38 1.43
C ASN A 136 2.56 -6.62 1.99
N LEU A 137 2.32 -6.96 3.27
CA LEU A 137 2.80 -8.22 3.84
C LEU A 137 2.27 -9.41 3.06
N ALA A 138 1.00 -9.39 2.65
CA ALA A 138 0.44 -10.47 1.86
C ALA A 138 1.17 -10.67 0.53
N VAL A 139 1.46 -9.58 -0.19
CA VAL A 139 2.23 -9.64 -1.45
C VAL A 139 3.62 -10.24 -1.22
N ILE A 140 4.32 -9.81 -0.17
CA ILE A 140 5.66 -10.34 0.17
C ILE A 140 5.57 -11.85 0.45
N ARG A 141 4.62 -12.28 1.28
CA ARG A 141 4.44 -13.69 1.66
C ARG A 141 4.00 -14.55 0.48
N ALA A 142 3.15 -14.04 -0.40
CA ALA A 142 2.75 -14.72 -1.63
C ALA A 142 3.94 -14.94 -2.57
N ASN A 143 4.81 -13.94 -2.73
CA ASN A 143 6.05 -14.05 -3.52
C ASN A 143 7.05 -15.05 -2.94
N GLN A 144 7.02 -15.27 -1.62
CA GLN A 144 7.80 -16.30 -0.92
C GLN A 144 7.14 -17.70 -0.96
N GLY A 145 5.98 -17.85 -1.62
CA GLY A 145 5.21 -19.10 -1.66
C GLY A 145 4.48 -19.44 -0.35
N GLN A 146 4.44 -18.51 0.62
CA GLN A 146 3.80 -18.66 1.91
C GLN A 146 2.31 -18.29 1.83
N PHE A 147 1.57 -19.02 0.99
CA PHE A 147 0.20 -18.64 0.61
C PHE A 147 -0.78 -18.54 1.78
N ALA A 148 -0.68 -19.42 2.79
CA ALA A 148 -1.56 -19.36 3.96
C ALA A 148 -1.35 -18.08 4.80
N LEU A 149 -0.11 -17.61 4.91
CA LEU A 149 0.19 -16.34 5.58
C LEU A 149 -0.29 -15.16 4.74
N ALA A 150 -0.12 -15.22 3.42
CA ALA A 150 -0.61 -14.19 2.52
C ALA A 150 -2.14 -14.04 2.61
N GLU A 151 -2.88 -15.14 2.61
CA GLU A 151 -4.33 -15.15 2.75
C GLU A 151 -4.76 -14.52 4.07
N ARG A 152 -4.13 -14.93 5.18
CA ARG A 152 -4.39 -14.35 6.51
C ARG A 152 -4.17 -12.83 6.53
N TYR A 153 -3.09 -12.35 5.92
CA TYR A 153 -2.82 -10.91 5.86
C TYR A 153 -3.85 -10.16 5.01
N LEU A 154 -4.31 -10.71 3.89
CA LEU A 154 -5.38 -10.08 3.12
C LEU A 154 -6.71 -10.05 3.88
N GLN A 155 -7.01 -11.11 4.65
CA GLN A 155 -8.19 -11.13 5.52
C GLN A 155 -8.08 -10.08 6.64
N LEU A 156 -6.89 -9.85 7.19
CA LEU A 156 -6.66 -8.77 8.16
C LEU A 156 -6.82 -7.39 7.52
N ALA A 157 -6.31 -7.18 6.31
CA ALA A 157 -6.51 -5.94 5.55
C ALA A 157 -8.01 -5.63 5.34
N LEU A 158 -8.79 -6.64 4.94
CA LEU A 158 -10.23 -6.53 4.73
C LEU A 158 -11.03 -6.40 6.04
N ALA A 159 -10.49 -6.90 7.16
CA ALA A 159 -11.09 -6.68 8.47
C ALA A 159 -10.89 -5.23 8.95
N ALA A 160 -9.72 -4.65 8.67
CA ALA A 160 -9.42 -3.25 8.96
C ALA A 160 -10.20 -2.29 8.04
N GLU A 161 -10.27 -2.59 6.74
CA GLU A 161 -11.00 -1.82 5.75
C GLU A 161 -11.83 -2.74 4.81
N PRO A 162 -13.13 -2.96 5.11
CA PRO A 162 -13.98 -3.88 4.35
C PRO A 162 -14.16 -3.53 2.86
N ASN A 163 -13.97 -2.27 2.50
CA ASN A 163 -14.10 -1.78 1.12
C ASN A 163 -12.74 -1.67 0.40
N TYR A 164 -11.67 -2.27 0.94
CA TYR A 164 -10.34 -2.15 0.37
C TYR A 164 -10.20 -2.99 -0.91
N ILE A 165 -10.51 -2.36 -2.04
CA ILE A 165 -10.57 -3.00 -3.37
C ILE A 165 -9.27 -3.74 -3.70
N THR A 166 -8.12 -3.12 -3.44
CA THR A 166 -6.81 -3.72 -3.73
C THR A 166 -6.56 -5.01 -2.96
N ALA A 167 -6.99 -5.11 -1.69
CA ALA A 167 -6.86 -6.35 -0.93
C ALA A 167 -7.77 -7.46 -1.49
N GLN A 168 -8.99 -7.11 -1.92
CA GLN A 168 -9.90 -8.06 -2.56
C GLN A 168 -9.35 -8.58 -3.90
N GLU A 169 -8.76 -7.69 -4.72
CA GLU A 169 -8.09 -8.07 -5.96
C GLU A 169 -6.88 -8.97 -5.71
N ASN A 170 -6.06 -8.64 -4.71
CA ASN A 170 -4.92 -9.47 -4.32
C ASN A 170 -5.34 -10.84 -3.79
N LEU A 171 -6.50 -10.96 -3.16
CA LEU A 171 -7.05 -12.24 -2.71
C LEU A 171 -7.47 -13.11 -3.90
N GLY A 172 -8.07 -12.51 -4.94
CA GLY A 172 -8.35 -13.21 -6.20
C GLY A 172 -7.08 -13.74 -6.88
N ASP A 173 -6.06 -12.91 -7.01
CA ASP A 173 -4.76 -13.30 -7.58
C ASP A 173 -4.08 -14.39 -6.76
N LEU A 174 -4.16 -14.31 -5.43
CA LEU A 174 -3.63 -15.32 -4.52
C LEU A 174 -4.29 -16.69 -4.74
N TYR A 175 -5.61 -16.74 -4.88
CA TYR A 175 -6.31 -18.00 -5.14
C TYR A 175 -5.90 -18.64 -6.48
N ILE A 176 -5.64 -17.83 -7.50
CA ILE A 176 -5.13 -18.32 -8.79
C ILE A 176 -3.72 -18.90 -8.62
N ALA A 177 -2.86 -18.24 -7.85
CA ALA A 177 -1.52 -18.74 -7.52
C ALA A 177 -1.57 -20.07 -6.73
N MET A 178 -2.44 -20.18 -5.73
CA MET A 178 -2.66 -21.40 -4.95
C MET A 178 -3.18 -22.55 -5.81
N ALA A 179 -4.09 -22.27 -6.75
CA ALA A 179 -4.57 -23.26 -7.71
C ALA A 179 -3.42 -23.75 -8.61
N ALA A 180 -2.58 -22.84 -9.12
CA ALA A 180 -1.42 -23.22 -9.93
C ALA A 180 -0.43 -24.10 -9.15
N ALA A 181 -0.12 -23.74 -7.91
CA ALA A 181 0.77 -24.53 -7.04
C ALA A 181 0.19 -25.93 -6.76
N SER A 182 -1.12 -26.02 -6.54
CA SER A 182 -1.82 -27.28 -6.31
C SER A 182 -1.81 -28.17 -7.56
N TYR A 183 -2.08 -27.61 -8.74
CA TYR A 183 -1.99 -28.34 -10.00
C TYR A 183 -0.58 -28.78 -10.33
N GLU A 184 0.44 -27.97 -10.00
CA GLU A 184 1.82 -28.35 -10.18
C GLU A 184 2.20 -29.56 -9.31
N LYS A 185 1.79 -29.54 -8.03
CA LYS A 185 1.97 -30.70 -7.13
C LYS A 185 1.27 -31.94 -7.69
N ALA A 186 0.02 -31.81 -8.14
CA ALA A 186 -0.72 -32.92 -8.73
C ALA A 186 -0.05 -33.46 -10.01
N ALA A 187 0.43 -32.57 -10.89
CA ALA A 187 1.13 -32.95 -12.12
C ALA A 187 2.45 -33.69 -11.85
N ARG A 188 3.15 -33.37 -10.75
CA ARG A 188 4.32 -34.13 -10.29
C ARG A 188 3.95 -35.55 -9.84
N LEU A 189 2.78 -35.74 -9.23
CA LEU A 189 2.29 -37.04 -8.77
C LEU A 189 1.76 -37.91 -9.91
N ALA A 190 1.21 -37.30 -10.96
CA ALA A 190 0.69 -38.00 -12.14
C ALA A 190 1.21 -37.36 -13.45
N PRO A 191 2.49 -37.59 -13.82
CA PRO A 191 3.11 -36.93 -14.97
C PRO A 191 2.45 -37.24 -16.33
N GLU A 192 1.75 -38.36 -16.45
CA GLU A 192 1.05 -38.77 -17.68
C GLU A 192 -0.39 -38.24 -17.78
N ASN A 193 -0.89 -37.58 -16.74
CA ASN A 193 -2.23 -37.00 -16.76
C ASN A 193 -2.26 -35.70 -17.57
N GLY A 194 -2.64 -35.80 -18.84
CA GLY A 194 -2.77 -34.66 -19.75
C GLY A 194 -3.73 -33.57 -19.24
N ALA A 195 -4.80 -33.94 -18.54
CA ALA A 195 -5.75 -32.96 -18.00
C ALA A 195 -5.12 -32.07 -16.91
N LEU A 196 -4.23 -32.61 -16.08
CA LEU A 196 -3.50 -31.82 -15.09
C LEU A 196 -2.52 -30.84 -15.73
N LYS A 197 -1.84 -31.24 -16.82
CA LYS A 197 -0.98 -30.33 -17.60
C LYS A 197 -1.78 -29.17 -18.18
N THR A 198 -2.95 -29.45 -18.76
CA THR A 198 -3.85 -28.42 -19.30
C THR A 198 -4.34 -27.46 -18.22
N LYS A 199 -4.81 -27.98 -17.08
CA LYS A 199 -5.24 -27.14 -15.95
C LYS A 199 -4.12 -26.23 -15.46
N LEU A 200 -2.92 -26.76 -15.25
CA LEU A 200 -1.76 -25.98 -14.83
C LEU A 200 -1.41 -24.88 -15.85
N SER A 201 -1.40 -25.20 -17.14
CA SER A 201 -1.11 -24.25 -18.21
C SER A 201 -2.12 -23.10 -18.22
N LEU A 202 -3.41 -23.41 -18.18
CA LEU A 202 -4.48 -22.42 -18.21
C LEU A 202 -4.46 -21.51 -16.98
N THR A 203 -4.27 -22.07 -15.78
CA THR A 203 -4.19 -21.27 -14.56
C THR A 203 -2.97 -20.34 -14.57
N ARG A 204 -1.82 -20.81 -15.07
CA ARG A 204 -0.62 -19.97 -15.23
C ARG A 204 -0.84 -18.86 -16.25
N GLU A 205 -1.45 -19.17 -17.38
CA GLU A 205 -1.78 -18.20 -18.41
C GLU A 205 -2.73 -17.12 -17.87
N LEU A 206 -3.79 -17.51 -17.17
CA LEU A 206 -4.72 -16.58 -16.53
C LEU A 206 -3.99 -15.69 -15.53
N GLY A 207 -3.21 -16.27 -14.62
CA GLY A 207 -2.44 -15.50 -13.63
C GLY A 207 -1.42 -14.55 -14.27
N ASN A 208 -0.82 -14.92 -15.40
CA ASN A 208 0.06 -14.03 -16.15
C ASN A 208 -0.71 -12.86 -16.78
N LYS A 209 -1.87 -13.12 -17.40
CA LYS A 209 -2.72 -12.09 -18.03
C LYS A 209 -3.26 -11.10 -17.01
N LEU A 210 -3.73 -11.57 -15.86
CA LEU A 210 -4.24 -10.71 -14.79
C LEU A 210 -3.14 -9.81 -14.23
N ARG A 211 -1.93 -10.36 -14.01
CA ARG A 211 -0.77 -9.56 -13.59
C ARG A 211 -0.34 -8.52 -14.62
N ALA A 212 -0.55 -8.78 -15.91
CA ALA A 212 -0.23 -7.84 -16.99
C ALA A 212 -1.31 -6.77 -17.22
N ALA A 213 -2.52 -6.97 -16.69
CA ALA A 213 -3.64 -6.04 -16.81
C ALA A 213 -3.68 -4.98 -15.69
N ARG A 214 -2.75 -5.07 -14.73
CA ARG A 214 -2.52 -4.11 -13.66
C ARG A 214 -1.47 -3.09 -14.09
#